data_AF-A0A2I1F4V4-F1
#
_entry.id   AF-A0A2I1F4V4-F1
#
_cell.length_a   1.000
_cell.length_b   1.000
_cell.length_c   1.000
_cell.angle_alpha   90.00
_cell.angle_beta   90.00
_cell.angle_gamma   90.00
#
_symmetry.space_group_name_H-M   'P 1'
#
loop_
_entity.id
_entity.type
_entity.pdbx_description
1 polymer ?
#
loop_
_entity_poly.entity_id
_entity_poly.type
_entity_poly.pdbx_seq_one_letter_code
_entity_poly.pdbx_strand_id
1 'polypeptide(L)'
;LKYCDLNCSNIIFQQNNDLKHTAKRTLEWFEVNNIQLLSWPSEHLWNDVDRRLRQLNVEIRGNDALWEHISKIWNETSLEACTKLINTMPERINDVLKAGRGYTRW
;
A
#
# COMPACT_ATOMS: atom_id res chain seq x y z
N LEU A 1 -12.65 16.77 -3.21
CA LEU A 1 -11.87 15.97 -2.23
C LEU A 1 -10.40 16.27 -2.47
N LYS A 2 -9.73 17.01 -1.57
CA LYS A 2 -8.27 17.22 -1.62
C LYS A 2 -7.61 16.12 -0.80
N TYR A 3 -7.18 15.04 -1.44
CA TYR A 3 -6.28 14.08 -0.81
C TYR A 3 -4.85 14.61 -1.00
N CYS A 4 -4.19 15.00 0.10
CA CYS A 4 -2.78 15.41 0.11
C CYS A 4 -2.41 16.48 -0.95
N ASP A 5 -3.32 17.43 -1.23
CA ASP A 5 -3.17 18.47 -2.27
C ASP A 5 -2.90 17.96 -3.71
N LEU A 6 -3.21 16.70 -4.00
CA LEU A 6 -3.08 16.12 -5.34
C LEU A 6 -4.34 16.38 -6.18
N ASN A 7 -4.15 16.73 -7.46
CA ASN A 7 -5.22 16.75 -8.45
C ASN A 7 -5.55 15.31 -8.86
N CYS A 8 -6.83 14.93 -8.91
CA CYS A 8 -7.27 13.61 -9.35
C CYS A 8 -6.72 13.20 -10.73
N SER A 9 -6.47 14.16 -11.63
CA SER A 9 -5.84 13.89 -12.93
C SER A 9 -4.40 13.37 -12.84
N ASN A 10 -3.76 13.54 -11.68
CA ASN A 10 -2.36 13.19 -11.43
C ASN A 10 -2.23 11.97 -10.50
N ILE A 11 -3.35 11.30 -10.19
CA ILE A 11 -3.37 10.14 -9.30
C ILE A 11 -3.31 8.87 -10.15
N ILE A 12 -2.31 8.04 -9.87
CA ILE A 12 -2.19 6.69 -10.44
C ILE A 12 -2.55 5.70 -9.32
N PHE A 13 -3.52 4.84 -9.56
CA PHE A 13 -3.91 3.78 -8.65
C PHE A 13 -2.95 2.60 -8.75
N GLN A 14 -2.52 2.06 -7.62
CA GLN A 14 -1.66 0.88 -7.56
C GLN A 14 -2.36 -0.23 -6.79
N GLN A 15 -2.30 -1.45 -7.34
CA GLN A 15 -2.82 -2.68 -6.74
C GLN A 15 -1.90 -3.86 -7.09
N ASN A 16 -2.13 -5.02 -6.49
CA ASN A 16 -1.44 -6.25 -6.89
C ASN A 16 -2.11 -6.91 -8.11
N ASN A 17 -1.40 -7.85 -8.73
CA ASN A 17 -1.85 -8.56 -9.94
C ASN A 17 -2.68 -9.82 -9.63
N ASP A 18 -3.39 -9.86 -8.49
CA ASP A 18 -4.32 -10.96 -8.19
C ASP A 18 -5.39 -11.05 -9.30
N LEU A 19 -5.86 -12.28 -9.57
CA LEU A 19 -6.86 -12.56 -10.60
C LEU A 19 -8.14 -11.72 -10.44
N LYS A 20 -8.55 -11.40 -9.21
CA LYS A 20 -9.72 -10.52 -8.99
C LYS A 20 -9.50 -9.08 -9.44
N HIS A 21 -8.25 -8.61 -9.35
CA HIS A 21 -7.85 -7.24 -9.73
C HIS A 21 -7.57 -7.10 -11.23
N THR A 22 -7.27 -8.21 -11.91
CA THR A 22 -7.01 -8.29 -13.35
C THR A 22 -8.18 -8.85 -14.15
N ALA A 23 -9.28 -9.23 -13.49
CA ALA A 23 -10.49 -9.69 -14.14
C ALA A 23 -11.05 -8.61 -15.09
N LYS A 24 -11.61 -9.06 -16.22
CA LYS A 24 -12.16 -8.17 -17.27
C LYS A 24 -13.10 -7.10 -16.71
N ARG A 25 -14.07 -7.48 -15.87
CA ARG A 25 -15.00 -6.53 -15.24
C ARG A 25 -14.30 -5.47 -14.40
N THR A 26 -13.24 -5.85 -13.69
CA THR A 26 -12.48 -4.93 -12.84
C THR A 26 -11.71 -3.93 -13.69
N LEU A 27 -11.06 -4.39 -14.76
CA LEU A 27 -10.36 -3.53 -15.71
C LEU A 27 -11.31 -2.58 -16.46
N GLU A 28 -12.44 -3.09 -16.94
CA GLU A 28 -13.50 -2.28 -17.57
C GLU A 28 -14.01 -1.18 -16.63
N TRP A 29 -14.16 -1.47 -15.33
CA TRP A 29 -14.56 -0.47 -14.35
C TRP A 29 -13.51 0.65 -14.22
N PHE A 30 -12.22 0.31 -14.18
CA PHE A 30 -11.16 1.33 -14.14
C PHE A 30 -11.16 2.20 -15.41
N GLU A 31 -11.36 1.61 -16.59
CA GLU A 31 -11.47 2.34 -17.85
C GLU A 31 -12.65 3.31 -17.85
N VAL A 32 -13.86 2.85 -17.50
CA VAL A 32 -15.07 3.69 -17.44
C VAL A 32 -14.93 4.85 -16.46
N ASN A 33 -14.20 4.66 -15.36
CA ASN A 33 -13.98 5.68 -14.35
C ASN A 33 -12.73 6.54 -14.60
N ASN A 34 -12.02 6.34 -15.72
CA ASN A 34 -10.78 7.04 -16.06
C ASN A 34 -9.71 6.97 -14.96
N ILE A 35 -9.57 5.81 -14.32
CA ILE A 35 -8.57 5.58 -13.27
C ILE A 35 -7.35 4.92 -13.89
N GLN A 36 -6.20 5.60 -13.83
CA GLN A 36 -4.95 5.07 -14.33
C GLN A 36 -4.39 4.02 -13.36
N LEU A 37 -4.06 2.82 -13.87
CA LEU A 37 -3.42 1.76 -13.10
C LEU A 37 -1.89 1.79 -13.25
N LEU A 38 -1.17 1.62 -12.14
CA LEU A 38 0.25 1.30 -12.13
C LEU A 38 0.43 -0.20 -12.42
N SER A 39 1.31 -0.54 -13.36
CA SER A 39 1.56 -1.92 -13.78
C SER A 39 2.33 -2.78 -12.76
N TRP A 40 2.80 -2.19 -11.68
CA TRP A 40 3.72 -2.83 -10.73
C TRP A 40 3.29 -2.65 -9.28
N PRO A 41 3.34 -3.72 -8.45
CA PRO A 41 2.93 -3.62 -7.05
C PRO A 41 4.09 -3.29 -6.10
N SER A 42 3.77 -2.59 -5.02
CA SER A 42 4.39 -2.83 -3.72
C SER A 42 3.41 -2.44 -2.61
N GLU A 43 3.35 -3.21 -1.53
CA GLU A 43 2.65 -2.81 -0.31
C GLU A 43 3.58 -3.06 0.88
N HIS A 44 4.07 -1.99 1.50
CA HIS A 44 4.99 -2.10 2.65
C HIS A 44 4.46 -1.42 3.92
N LEU A 45 3.31 -0.74 3.85
CA LEU A 45 2.76 -0.06 5.01
C LEU A 45 2.28 -1.05 6.08
N TRP A 46 1.74 -2.19 5.67
CA TRP A 46 1.31 -3.26 6.58
C TRP A 46 2.45 -3.80 7.46
N ASN A 47 3.69 -3.82 6.96
CA ASN A 47 4.84 -4.23 7.76
C ASN A 47 5.10 -3.24 8.91
N ASP A 48 4.88 -1.94 8.70
CA ASP A 48 5.00 -0.95 9.77
C ASP A 48 3.87 -1.10 10.79
N VAL A 49 2.64 -1.33 10.32
CA VAL A 49 1.47 -1.57 11.19
C VAL A 49 1.68 -2.82 12.04
N ASP A 50 2.06 -3.95 11.45
CA ASP A 50 2.35 -5.20 12.16
C ASP A 50 3.50 -5.02 13.17
N ARG A 51 4.58 -4.33 12.79
CA ARG A 51 5.69 -4.04 13.69
C ARG A 51 5.25 -3.21 14.90
N ARG A 52 4.48 -2.13 14.69
CA ARG A 52 3.97 -1.29 15.78
C ARG A 52 3.00 -2.06 16.68
N LEU A 53 2.15 -2.90 16.07
CA LEU A 53 1.21 -3.75 16.81
C LEU A 53 1.94 -4.72 17.74
N ARG A 54 3.02 -5.36 17.26
CA ARG A 54 3.88 -6.27 18.07
C ARG A 54 4.67 -5.55 19.16
N GLN A 55 4.95 -4.26 19.00
CA GLN A 55 5.63 -3.44 20.01
C GLN A 55 4.69 -2.98 21.12
N LEU A 56 3.37 -3.10 20.94
CA LEU A 56 2.44 -2.82 22.01
C LEU A 56 2.64 -3.84 23.13
N ASN A 57 2.97 -3.36 24.33
CA ASN A 57 3.06 -4.20 25.52
C ASN A 57 1.68 -4.46 26.13
N VAL A 58 0.72 -4.88 25.30
CA VAL A 58 -0.67 -5.17 25.68
C VAL A 58 -1.10 -6.50 25.08
N GLU A 59 -1.87 -7.27 25.83
CA GLU A 59 -2.46 -8.49 25.32
C GLU A 59 -3.74 -8.17 24.56
N ILE A 60 -3.75 -8.45 23.25
CA ILE A 60 -4.89 -8.20 22.37
C ILE A 60 -5.68 -9.49 22.24
N ARG A 61 -6.93 -9.51 22.75
CA ARG A 61 -7.82 -10.68 22.70
C ARG A 61 -9.09 -10.36 21.92
N GLY A 62 -9.33 -11.13 20.86
CA GLY A 62 -10.54 -11.04 20.04
C GLY A 62 -10.40 -10.06 18.86
N ASN A 63 -11.31 -10.22 17.89
CA ASN A 63 -11.27 -9.46 16.64
C ASN A 63 -11.55 -7.97 16.84
N ASP A 64 -12.45 -7.61 17.75
CA ASP A 64 -12.83 -6.21 17.98
C ASP A 64 -11.66 -5.39 18.56
N ALA A 65 -10.96 -5.95 19.56
CA ALA A 65 -9.78 -5.32 20.13
C ALA A 65 -8.64 -5.22 19.10
N LEU A 66 -8.44 -6.28 18.29
CA LEU A 66 -7.46 -6.25 17.20
C LEU A 66 -7.78 -5.15 16.18
N TRP A 67 -9.05 -5.03 15.79
CA TRP A 67 -9.51 -4.00 14.86
C TRP A 67 -9.28 -2.59 15.42
N GLU A 68 -9.58 -2.37 16.70
CA GLU A 68 -9.36 -1.08 17.37
C GLU A 68 -7.88 -0.68 17.34
N HIS A 69 -6.99 -1.61 17.71
CA HIS A 69 -5.56 -1.35 17.73
C HIS A 69 -4.97 -1.12 16.32
N ILE A 70 -5.35 -1.93 15.33
CA ILE A 70 -4.93 -1.73 13.94
C ILE A 70 -5.43 -0.38 13.43
N SER A 71 -6.70 -0.05 13.68
CA SER A 71 -7.31 1.22 13.25
C SER A 71 -6.60 2.41 13.88
N LYS A 72 -6.27 2.31 15.17
CA LYS A 72 -5.51 3.35 15.87
C LYS A 72 -4.13 3.56 15.25
N ILE A 73 -3.35 2.49 15.09
CA ILE A 73 -2.01 2.55 14.49
C ILE A 73 -2.06 3.11 13.06
N TRP A 74 -3.04 2.67 12.28
CA TRP A 74 -3.26 3.14 10.92
C TRP A 74 -3.52 4.65 10.89
N ASN A 75 -4.42 5.14 11.72
CA ASN A 75 -4.76 6.56 11.79
C ASN A 75 -3.63 7.43 12.38
N GLU A 76 -2.77 6.86 13.22
CA GLU A 76 -1.55 7.51 13.73
C GLU A 76 -0.40 7.50 12.71
N THR A 77 -0.56 6.85 11.55
CA THR A 77 0.46 6.85 10.51
C THR A 77 0.56 8.25 9.90
N SER A 78 1.73 8.87 10.06
CA SER A 78 1.96 10.22 9.53
C SER A 78 2.08 10.22 8.01
N LEU A 79 1.69 11.33 7.40
CA LEU A 79 1.92 11.58 5.98
C LEU A 79 3.41 11.45 5.61
N GLU A 80 4.31 11.86 6.52
CA GLU A 80 5.76 11.72 6.33
C GLU A 80 6.19 10.26 6.21
N ALA A 81 5.65 9.36 7.04
CA ALA A 81 5.95 7.93 6.96
C ALA A 81 5.49 7.33 5.62
N CYS A 82 4.27 7.67 5.18
CA CYS A 82 3.73 7.27 3.87
C CYS A 82 4.61 7.80 2.72
N THR A 83 4.97 9.09 2.75
CA THR A 83 5.80 9.72 1.72
C THR A 83 7.18 9.08 1.65
N LYS A 84 7.83 8.78 2.79
CA LYS A 84 9.11 8.07 2.81
C LYS A 84 9.00 6.71 2.14
N LEU A 85 7.96 5.93 2.44
CA LEU A 85 7.74 4.62 1.80
C LEU A 85 7.56 4.75 0.30
N ILE A 86 6.72 5.69 -0.17
CA ILE A 86 6.50 5.94 -1.60
C ILE A 86 7.82 6.33 -2.28
N ASN A 87 8.63 7.20 -1.66
CA ASN A 87 9.89 7.65 -2.22
C ASN A 87 10.94 6.53 -2.35
N THR A 88 10.81 5.41 -1.61
CA THR A 88 11.70 4.25 -1.79
C THR A 88 11.35 3.39 -3.02
N MET A 89 10.19 3.60 -3.66
CA MET A 89 9.73 2.79 -4.79
C MET A 89 10.73 2.70 -5.96
N PRO A 90 11.36 3.79 -6.43
CA PRO A 90 12.29 3.70 -7.55
C PRO A 90 13.51 2.81 -7.24
N GLU A 91 14.05 2.90 -6.03
CA GLU A 91 15.18 2.06 -5.60
C GLU A 91 14.80 0.59 -5.52
N ARG A 92 13.61 0.30 -4.97
CA ARG A 92 13.06 -1.06 -4.90
C ARG A 92 12.90 -1.69 -6.27
N ILE A 93 12.30 -0.95 -7.21
CA ILE A 93 12.12 -1.41 -8.59
C ILE A 93 13.49 -1.72 -9.20
N ASN A 94 14.47 -0.85 -9.03
CA ASN A 94 15.83 -1.06 -9.52
C ASN A 94 16.49 -2.31 -8.90
N ASP A 95 16.33 -2.54 -7.59
CA ASP A 95 16.85 -3.71 -6.90
C ASP A 95 16.21 -5.01 -7.45
N VAL A 96 14.89 -5.01 -7.71
CA VAL A 96 14.19 -6.18 -8.29
C VAL A 96 14.63 -6.43 -9.74
N LEU A 97 14.82 -5.39 -10.53
CA LEU A 97 15.33 -5.51 -11.91
C LEU A 97 16.75 -6.11 -11.91
N LYS A 98 17.64 -5.64 -11.02
CA LYS A 98 18.99 -6.20 -10.84
C LYS A 98 18.97 -7.65 -10.37
N ALA A 99 18.01 -8.00 -9.51
CA ALA A 99 17.82 -9.37 -9.02
C ALA A 99 17.14 -10.30 -10.05
N GLY A 100 16.84 -9.83 -11.26
CA GLY A 100 16.18 -10.64 -12.28
C GLY A 100 14.78 -11.12 -11.86
N ARG A 101 14.03 -10.28 -11.13
CA ARG A 101 12.74 -10.61 -10.49
C ARG A 101 12.84 -11.55 -9.27
N GLY A 102 14.04 -11.79 -8.76
CA GLY A 102 14.27 -12.51 -7.51
C GLY A 102 14.03 -11.67 -6.25
N TYR A 103 14.26 -12.28 -5.09
CA TYR A 103 14.15 -11.62 -3.79
C TYR A 103 15.17 -10.49 -3.63
N THR A 104 14.78 -9.44 -2.90
CA THR A 104 15.63 -8.29 -2.59
C THR A 104 15.70 -8.07 -1.08
N ARG A 105 16.41 -7.03 -0.63
CA ARG A 105 16.53 -6.65 0.79
C ARG A 105 15.27 -6.03 1.41
N TRP A 106 14.22 -5.84 0.62
CA TRP A 106 13.00 -5.10 0.95
C TRP A 106 11.86 -6.00 1.41
#